data_AF-A0A8S3IKR8-F1
#
_entry.id   AF-A0A8S3IKR8-F1
#
_cell.length_a   1.000
_cell.length_b   1.000
_cell.length_c   1.000
_cell.angle_alpha   90.00
_cell.angle_beta   90.00
_cell.angle_gamma   90.00
#
_symmetry.space_group_name_H-M   'P 1'
#
loop_
_entity.id
_entity.type
_entity.pdbx_description
1 polymer ?
#
loop_
_entity_poly.entity_id
_entity_poly.type
_entity_poly.pdbx_seq_one_letter_code
_entity_poly.pdbx_strand_id
1 'polypeptide(L)'
;RLRADAARIEAEAEISRLQLAREAEINYLREQNELEITKKAEMSRIETDKFKLQVESIGASTIQAIATSGPDTQVKLLQALGLQSMLVTDGHSPINLMGFGQGLLGGLNANTISNAGGAPN
;
A
#
# COMPACT_ATOMS: atom_id res chain seq x y z
N ARG A 1 31.56 55.23 -10.66
CA ARG A 1 30.74 54.68 -11.76
C ARG A 1 31.35 53.37 -12.25
N LEU A 2 32.52 53.36 -12.89
CA LEU A 2 33.19 52.14 -13.40
C LEU A 2 33.33 50.98 -12.39
N ARG A 3 33.67 51.24 -11.12
CA ARG A 3 33.75 50.18 -10.08
C ARG A 3 32.38 49.57 -9.73
N ALA A 4 31.33 50.38 -9.73
CA ALA A 4 29.97 49.89 -9.46
C ALA A 4 29.44 49.08 -10.64
N ASP A 5 29.77 49.48 -11.86
CA ASP A 5 29.41 48.74 -13.07
C ASP A 5 30.16 47.41 -13.16
N ALA A 6 31.46 47.38 -12.82
CA ALA A 6 32.23 46.14 -12.76
C ALA A 6 31.67 45.17 -11.69
N ALA A 7 31.38 45.66 -10.48
CA ALA A 7 30.80 44.85 -9.41
C ALA A 7 29.39 44.32 -9.78
N ARG A 8 28.59 45.10 -10.51
CA ARG A 8 27.29 44.66 -11.02
C ARG A 8 27.44 43.51 -12.03
N ILE A 9 28.37 43.64 -12.98
CA ILE A 9 28.63 42.60 -14.00
C ILE A 9 29.12 41.31 -13.34
N GLU A 10 30.02 41.41 -12.35
CA GLU A 10 30.53 40.26 -11.61
C GLU A 10 29.42 39.55 -10.81
N ALA A 11 28.55 40.32 -10.15
CA ALA A 11 27.40 39.77 -9.43
C ALA A 11 26.36 39.11 -10.37
N GLU A 12 26.06 39.74 -11.51
CA GLU A 12 25.16 39.18 -12.53
C GLU A 12 25.72 37.87 -13.11
N ALA A 13 27.03 37.80 -13.38
CA ALA A 13 27.68 36.58 -13.86
C ALA A 13 27.64 35.45 -12.83
N GLU A 14 27.87 35.75 -11.54
CA GLU A 14 27.79 34.75 -10.48
C GLU A 14 26.36 34.26 -10.25
N ILE A 15 25.36 35.15 -10.29
CA ILE A 15 23.94 34.75 -10.23
C ILE A 15 23.60 33.83 -11.39
N SER A 16 24.01 34.17 -12.62
CA SER A 16 23.77 33.34 -13.79
C SER A 16 24.42 31.96 -13.67
N ARG A 17 25.66 31.89 -13.19
CA ARG A 17 26.36 30.63 -12.93
C ARG A 17 25.62 29.76 -11.90
N LEU A 18 25.17 30.36 -10.81
CA LEU A 18 24.41 29.67 -9.77
C LEU A 18 23.04 29.20 -10.25
N GLN A 19 22.36 29.99 -11.08
CA GLN A 19 21.08 29.62 -11.68
C GLN A 19 21.23 28.40 -12.59
N LEU A 20 22.21 28.41 -13.49
CA LEU A 20 22.48 27.29 -14.40
C LEU A 20 22.82 26.00 -13.64
N ALA A 21 23.66 26.10 -12.60
CA ALA A 21 24.00 24.96 -11.76
C ALA A 21 22.77 24.38 -11.05
N ARG A 22 21.92 25.24 -10.48
CA ARG A 22 20.69 24.80 -9.80
C ARG A 22 19.66 24.23 -10.77
N GLU A 23 19.53 24.78 -11.96
CA GLU A 23 18.62 24.27 -12.97
C GLU A 23 19.01 22.87 -13.41
N ALA A 24 20.31 22.63 -13.65
CA ALA A 24 20.84 21.30 -13.94
C ALA A 24 20.59 20.31 -12.79
N GLU A 25 20.79 20.74 -11.55
CA GLU A 25 20.52 19.93 -10.36
C GLU A 25 19.02 19.58 -10.21
N ILE A 26 18.13 20.54 -10.42
CA ILE A 26 16.68 20.33 -10.36
C ILE A 26 16.25 19.33 -11.44
N ASN A 27 16.77 19.46 -12.65
CA ASN A 27 16.44 18.54 -13.74
C ASN A 27 16.92 17.11 -13.44
N TYR A 28 18.15 16.97 -12.95
CA TYR A 28 18.68 15.68 -12.51
C TYR A 28 17.82 15.04 -11.41
N LEU A 29 17.43 15.81 -10.39
CA LEU A 29 16.58 15.31 -9.31
C LEU A 29 15.19 14.91 -9.79
N ARG A 30 14.60 15.67 -10.74
CA ARG A 30 13.32 15.31 -11.36
C ARG A 30 13.40 13.99 -12.09
N GLU A 31 14.41 13.80 -12.94
CA GLU A 31 14.62 12.55 -13.68
C GLU A 31 14.84 11.37 -12.73
N GLN A 32 15.61 11.56 -11.65
CA GLN A 32 15.81 10.52 -10.63
C GLN A 32 14.50 10.14 -9.93
N ASN A 33 13.69 11.13 -9.54
CA ASN A 33 12.41 10.90 -8.89
C ASN A 33 11.43 10.18 -9.84
N GLU A 34 11.39 10.57 -11.12
CA GLU A 34 10.55 9.93 -12.12
C GLU A 34 10.96 8.47 -12.35
N LEU A 35 12.27 8.20 -12.41
CA LEU A 35 12.80 6.85 -12.48
C LEU A 35 12.42 6.02 -11.24
N GLU A 36 12.52 6.62 -10.04
CA GLU A 36 12.15 5.93 -8.80
C GLU A 36 10.66 5.62 -8.73
N ILE A 37 9.79 6.55 -9.14
CA ILE A 37 8.35 6.34 -9.24
C ILE A 37 8.05 5.20 -10.21
N THR A 38 8.65 5.22 -11.39
CA THR A 38 8.45 4.18 -12.42
C THR A 38 8.88 2.82 -11.91
N LYS A 39 10.08 2.74 -11.33
CA LYS A 39 10.59 1.51 -10.72
C LYS A 39 9.65 0.97 -9.64
N LYS A 40 9.17 1.83 -8.73
CA LYS A 40 8.24 1.43 -7.67
C LYS A 40 6.90 0.97 -8.23
N ALA A 41 6.37 1.64 -9.25
CA ALA A 41 5.12 1.26 -9.90
C ALA A 41 5.24 -0.11 -10.59
N GLU A 42 6.32 -0.35 -11.32
CA GLU A 42 6.58 -1.64 -11.96
C GLU A 42 6.79 -2.77 -10.94
N MET A 43 7.59 -2.53 -9.90
CA MET A 43 7.76 -3.52 -8.83
C MET A 43 6.43 -3.83 -8.13
N SER A 44 5.60 -2.81 -7.86
CA SER A 44 4.28 -3.01 -7.26
C SER A 44 3.36 -3.82 -8.16
N ARG A 45 3.41 -3.60 -9.48
CA ARG A 45 2.66 -4.38 -10.46
C ARG A 45 3.10 -5.83 -10.46
N ILE A 46 4.41 -6.09 -10.51
CA ILE A 46 4.98 -7.44 -10.47
C ILE A 46 4.56 -8.17 -9.20
N GLU A 47 4.61 -7.52 -8.03
CA GLU A 47 4.21 -8.15 -6.77
C GLU A 47 2.71 -8.45 -6.73
N THR A 48 1.88 -7.55 -7.27
CA THR A 48 0.43 -7.77 -7.38
C THR A 48 0.10 -8.94 -8.30
N ASP A 49 0.77 -9.01 -9.46
CA ASP A 49 0.58 -10.09 -10.44
C ASP A 49 1.05 -11.43 -9.86
N LYS A 50 2.20 -11.46 -9.16
CA LYS A 50 2.70 -12.63 -8.43
C LYS A 50 1.72 -13.09 -7.36
N PHE A 51 1.20 -12.17 -6.55
CA PHE A 51 0.21 -12.49 -5.52
C PHE A 51 -1.07 -13.05 -6.13
N LYS A 52 -1.56 -12.45 -7.21
CA LYS A 52 -2.72 -12.93 -7.95
C LYS A 52 -2.52 -14.37 -8.43
N LEU A 53 -1.38 -14.66 -9.07
CA LEU A 53 -1.05 -16.01 -9.53
C LEU A 53 -0.96 -17.01 -8.38
N GLN A 54 -0.40 -16.62 -7.24
CA GLN A 54 -0.37 -17.45 -6.04
C GLN A 54 -1.79 -17.78 -5.56
N VAL A 55 -2.66 -16.78 -5.41
CA VAL A 55 -4.05 -16.98 -4.98
C VAL A 55 -4.84 -17.83 -5.98
N GLU A 56 -4.70 -17.57 -7.28
CA GLU A 56 -5.35 -18.34 -8.34
C GLU A 56 -4.89 -19.80 -8.35
N SER A 57 -3.60 -20.07 -8.10
CA SER A 57 -3.05 -21.43 -8.07
C SER A 57 -3.55 -22.28 -6.90
N ILE A 58 -3.86 -21.65 -5.75
CA ILE A 58 -4.46 -22.34 -4.60
C ILE A 58 -5.94 -22.60 -4.88
N GLY A 59 -6.63 -21.64 -5.50
CA GLY A 59 -8.04 -21.71 -5.85
C GLY A 59 -8.98 -21.33 -4.69
N ALA A 60 -10.10 -20.69 -5.03
CA ALA A 60 -11.03 -20.12 -4.06
C ALA A 60 -11.62 -21.17 -3.09
N SER A 61 -11.94 -22.37 -3.59
CA SER A 61 -12.49 -23.47 -2.78
C SER A 61 -11.49 -23.98 -1.74
N THR A 62 -10.21 -24.07 -2.10
CA THR A 62 -9.14 -24.52 -1.20
C THR A 62 -8.86 -23.47 -0.13
N ILE A 63 -8.82 -22.19 -0.51
CA ILE A 63 -8.71 -21.07 0.43
C ILE A 63 -9.87 -21.08 1.42
N GLN A 64 -11.10 -21.29 0.95
CA GLN A 64 -12.29 -21.39 1.78
C GLN A 64 -12.20 -22.58 2.76
N ALA A 65 -11.84 -23.77 2.26
CA ALA A 65 -11.69 -24.95 3.09
C ALA A 65 -10.65 -24.72 4.20
N ILE A 66 -9.48 -24.18 3.84
CA ILE A 66 -8.41 -23.85 4.80
C ILE A 66 -8.86 -22.80 5.82
N ALA A 67 -9.56 -21.74 5.37
CA ALA A 67 -10.11 -20.72 6.25
C ALA A 67 -11.09 -21.29 7.28
N THR A 68 -11.84 -22.33 6.93
CA THR A 68 -12.78 -23.01 7.85
C THR A 68 -12.14 -24.12 8.70
N SER A 69 -10.92 -24.57 8.37
CA SER A 69 -10.29 -25.75 8.98
C SER A 69 -9.66 -25.53 10.36
N GLY A 70 -9.70 -24.29 10.88
CA GLY A 70 -9.25 -23.92 12.22
C GLY A 70 -8.04 -22.97 12.25
N PRO A 71 -7.71 -22.40 13.43
CA PRO A 71 -6.78 -21.27 13.56
C PRO A 71 -5.36 -21.56 13.05
N ASP A 72 -4.81 -22.74 13.33
CA ASP A 72 -3.45 -23.12 12.92
C ASP A 72 -3.27 -23.16 11.40
N THR A 73 -4.34 -23.53 10.67
CA THR A 73 -4.29 -23.67 9.22
C THR A 73 -4.49 -22.33 8.53
N GLN A 74 -5.28 -21.42 9.15
CA GLN A 74 -5.39 -20.02 8.73
C GLN A 74 -4.03 -19.29 8.81
N VAL A 75 -3.28 -19.49 9.90
CA VAL A 75 -1.95 -18.87 10.07
C VAL A 75 -0.98 -19.36 8.99
N LYS A 76 -0.95 -20.67 8.72
CA LYS A 76 -0.11 -21.25 7.66
C LYS A 76 -0.46 -20.73 6.27
N LEU A 77 -1.75 -20.51 5.98
CA LEU A 77 -2.20 -19.89 4.73
C LEU A 77 -1.69 -18.45 4.60
N LEU A 78 -1.85 -17.63 5.63
CA LEU A 78 -1.37 -16.25 5.63
C LEU A 78 0.15 -16.19 5.45
N GLN A 79 0.89 -17.06 6.15
CA GLN A 79 2.34 -17.16 6.01
C GLN A 79 2.77 -17.62 4.61
N ALA A 80 2.06 -18.56 4.00
CA ALA A 80 2.32 -19.03 2.63
C ALA A 80 2.04 -17.94 1.57
N LEU A 81 1.06 -17.08 1.83
CA LEU A 81 0.75 -15.91 0.99
C LEU A 81 1.69 -14.72 1.25
N GLY A 82 2.69 -14.87 2.14
CA GLY A 82 3.58 -13.78 2.54
C GLY A 82 2.88 -12.66 3.34
N LEU A 83 1.62 -12.88 3.73
CA LEU A 83 0.86 -11.99 4.58
C LEU A 83 1.32 -12.25 6.02
N GLN A 84 2.35 -11.52 6.46
CA GLN A 84 2.61 -11.39 7.88
C GLN A 84 1.34 -10.86 8.55
N SER A 85 1.09 -11.26 9.81
CA SER A 85 -0.03 -10.75 10.60
C SER A 85 0.05 -9.23 10.68
N MET A 86 -0.52 -8.55 9.69
CA MET A 86 -0.48 -7.12 9.61
C MET A 86 -1.64 -6.64 10.46
N LEU A 87 -1.28 -5.91 11.52
CA LEU A 87 -2.17 -4.90 12.09
C LEU A 87 -2.50 -3.97 10.92
N VAL A 88 -3.62 -4.21 10.23
CA VAL A 88 -4.05 -3.32 9.15
C VAL A 88 -4.56 -2.08 9.85
N THR A 89 -3.70 -1.06 9.89
CA THR A 89 -4.06 0.27 10.36
C THR A 89 -4.70 1.00 9.17
N ASP A 90 -6.01 0.89 9.03
CA ASP A 90 -6.76 2.05 8.52
C ASP A 90 -6.68 3.09 9.64
N GLY A 91 -6.35 4.35 9.30
CA GLY A 91 -5.80 5.39 10.20
C GLY A 91 -6.64 5.79 11.42
N HIS A 92 -7.67 5.02 11.78
CA HIS A 92 -8.53 5.22 12.93
C HIS A 92 -8.84 3.94 13.74
N SER A 93 -8.48 2.72 13.28
CA SER A 93 -8.74 1.50 14.06
C SER A 93 -7.82 0.33 13.70
N PRO A 94 -7.12 -0.28 14.68
CA PRO A 94 -6.30 -1.46 14.43
C PRO A 94 -7.18 -2.68 14.11
N ILE A 95 -7.13 -3.17 12.87
CA ILE A 95 -7.76 -4.45 12.50
C ILE A 95 -6.73 -5.57 12.61
N ASN A 96 -6.94 -6.45 13.58
CA ASN A 96 -6.19 -7.70 13.71
C ASN A 96 -6.77 -8.75 12.76
N LEU A 97 -6.13 -8.95 11.61
CA LEU A 97 -6.56 -9.93 10.60
C LEU A 97 -6.67 -11.36 11.16
N MET A 98 -5.87 -11.70 12.18
CA MET A 98 -5.94 -13.01 12.85
C MET A 98 -7.21 -13.21 13.70
N GLY A 99 -7.82 -12.13 14.22
CA GLY A 99 -9.06 -12.18 14.99
C GLY A 99 -10.32 -12.00 14.14
N PHE A 100 -10.17 -11.53 12.90
CA PHE A 100 -11.29 -11.21 11.99
C PHE A 100 -11.98 -12.47 11.46
N GLY A 101 -11.26 -13.58 11.30
CA GLY A 101 -11.84 -14.85 10.84
C GLY A 101 -12.93 -15.41 11.78
N GLN A 102 -12.81 -15.17 13.10
CA GLN A 102 -13.79 -15.63 14.09
C GLN A 102 -15.02 -14.69 14.17
N GLY A 103 -14.82 -13.38 13.99
CA GLY A 103 -15.90 -12.38 14.10
C GLY A 103 -16.77 -12.25 12.84
N LEU A 104 -16.19 -12.39 11.65
CA LEU A 104 -16.92 -12.23 10.38
C LEU A 104 -17.67 -13.50 9.96
N LEU A 105 -17.13 -14.70 10.22
CA LEU A 105 -17.90 -15.94 10.02
C LEU A 105 -19.00 -16.14 11.08
N GLY A 106 -18.85 -15.56 12.28
CA GLY A 106 -19.88 -15.60 13.33
C GLY A 106 -21.03 -14.59 13.11
N GLY A 107 -20.73 -13.41 12.55
CA GLY A 107 -21.72 -12.35 12.34
C GLY A 107 -22.63 -12.54 11.13
N LEU A 108 -22.23 -13.32 10.13
CA LEU A 108 -23.03 -13.57 8.93
C LEU A 108 -24.15 -14.61 9.14
N ASN A 109 -24.11 -15.38 10.24
CA ASN A 109 -25.10 -16.43 10.54
C ASN A 109 -26.22 -16.00 11.51
N ALA A 110 -26.21 -14.76 12.00
CA ALA A 110 -27.13 -14.31 13.06
C ALA A 110 -28.34 -13.49 12.59
N ASN A 111 -28.52 -13.22 11.29
CA ASN A 111 -29.57 -12.30 10.80
C ASN A 111 -30.70 -12.95 9.96
N THR A 112 -30.95 -14.26 10.10
CA THR A 112 -32.05 -14.92 9.35
C THR A 112 -33.08 -15.68 10.19
N ILE A 113 -33.12 -15.53 11.52
CA ILE A 113 -34.20 -16.12 12.35
C ILE A 113 -34.60 -15.18 13.49
N SER A 114 -35.36 -14.11 13.19
CA SER A 114 -36.24 -13.44 14.18
C SER A 114 -37.14 -12.36 13.55
N ASN A 115 -37.78 -12.66 12.42
CA ASN A 115 -38.99 -11.93 12.04
C ASN A 115 -40.05 -12.88 11.50
N ALA A 116 -40.57 -13.72 12.39
CA ALA A 116 -41.80 -14.46 12.17
C ALA A 116 -42.64 -14.36 13.44
N GLY A 117 -43.56 -13.38 13.43
CA GLY A 117 -44.91 -13.44 13.98
C GLY A 117 -45.16 -13.95 15.40
N GLY A 118 -45.69 -13.07 16.24
CA GLY A 118 -46.42 -13.48 17.45
C GLY A 118 -46.65 -12.33 18.42
N ALA A 119 -47.82 -11.71 18.33
CA ALA A 119 -48.28 -10.59 19.15
C ALA A 119 -48.46 -10.95 20.64
N PRO A 120 -48.62 -9.95 21.53
CA PRO A 120 -48.45 -10.08 22.97
C PRO A 120 -49.72 -10.55 23.68
N ASN A 121 -49.54 -11.30 24.77
CA ASN A 121 -50.29 -11.24 26.03
C ASN A 121 -49.46 -11.90 27.12
#